data_AF-A0A957YVS7-F1
#
_entry.id   AF-A0A957YVS7-F1
#
_cell.length_a   1.000
_cell.length_b   1.000
_cell.length_c   1.000
_cell.angle_alpha   90.00
_cell.angle_beta   90.00
_cell.angle_gamma   90.00
#
_symmetry.space_group_name_H-M   'P 1'
#
loop_
_entity.id
_entity.type
_entity.pdbx_description
1 polymer ?
#
loop_
_entity_poly.entity_id
_entity_poly.type
_entity_poly.pdbx_seq_one_letter_code
_entity_poly.pdbx_strand_id
1 'polypeptide(L)'
;MAERLLSSNASADAPNDHGADHIPTGYDPTLYRIRHSAAHMLAQAVLERFPGTAIAIGPPIEDGFYYDFDLPRSPTEEDLQWLIERMRALSREDHPFHVREVTPREARAIFTDQPYKLALIEGLLQGQVDENGNPMGDGAVPVITVYQQDHFVDLCRGPHVASTGEIDPAAIQLMNVA
;
A
#
# COMPACT_ATOMS: atom_id res chain seq x y z
N MET A 1 -2.85 50.05 8.96
CA MET A 1 -3.97 49.14 9.26
C MET A 1 -3.60 47.81 8.64
N ALA A 2 -2.99 46.95 9.46
CA ALA A 2 -2.47 45.65 9.06
C ALA A 2 -3.57 44.58 9.18
N GLU A 3 -3.33 43.46 8.49
CA GLU A 3 -3.89 42.12 8.74
C GLU A 3 -5.32 41.83 8.28
N ARG A 4 -5.40 41.02 7.22
CA ARG A 4 -5.99 39.67 7.32
C ARG A 4 -5.49 38.80 6.16
N LEU A 5 -4.35 38.15 6.42
CA LEU A 5 -3.97 36.92 5.74
C LEU A 5 -5.00 35.85 6.12
N LEU A 6 -5.70 35.31 5.12
CA LEU A 6 -6.50 34.11 5.30
C LEU A 6 -5.54 32.93 5.43
N SER A 7 -5.15 32.67 6.68
CA SER A 7 -4.71 31.35 7.12
C SER A 7 -5.86 30.37 6.89
N SER A 8 -5.75 29.51 5.87
CA SER A 8 -6.46 28.25 5.89
C SER A 8 -5.66 27.29 6.74
N ASN A 9 -6.13 27.05 7.96
CA ASN A 9 -5.74 25.92 8.79
C ASN A 9 -5.83 24.64 7.96
N ALA A 10 -4.70 24.13 7.48
CA ALA A 10 -4.50 22.69 7.44
C ALA A 10 -4.29 22.30 8.90
N SER A 11 -5.35 21.83 9.57
CA SER A 11 -5.16 21.11 10.82
C SER A 11 -4.25 19.94 10.52
N ALA A 12 -3.16 19.84 11.28
CA ALA A 12 -2.44 18.59 11.43
C ALA A 12 -3.41 17.63 12.11
N ASP A 13 -4.26 16.98 11.31
CA ASP A 13 -5.11 15.91 11.77
C ASP A 13 -4.19 14.77 12.20
N ALA A 14 -4.38 14.31 13.44
CA ALA A 14 -3.75 13.10 13.94
C ALA A 14 -3.90 11.98 12.89
N PRO A 15 -2.94 11.04 12.77
CA PRO A 15 -3.05 9.98 11.78
C PRO A 15 -4.35 9.22 12.03
N ASN A 16 -5.35 9.47 11.19
CA ASN A 16 -6.52 8.61 11.12
C ASN A 16 -5.98 7.27 10.66
N ASP A 17 -5.78 6.37 11.60
CA ASP A 17 -5.40 5.00 11.32
C ASP A 17 -6.64 4.26 10.81
N HIS A 18 -7.08 4.59 9.59
CA HIS A 18 -8.31 4.12 8.94
C HIS A 18 -8.42 2.58 8.85
N GLY A 19 -7.37 1.85 9.23
CA GLY A 19 -7.33 0.38 9.32
C GLY A 19 -6.95 -0.19 10.69
N ALA A 20 -6.87 0.59 11.78
CA ALA A 20 -6.45 0.07 13.10
C ALA A 20 -7.24 -1.17 13.55
N ASP A 21 -8.54 -1.18 13.22
CA ASP A 21 -9.52 -2.23 13.51
C ASP A 21 -9.46 -3.41 12.52
N HIS A 22 -8.65 -3.32 11.46
CA HIS A 22 -8.54 -4.34 10.41
C HIS A 22 -7.38 -5.32 10.61
N ILE A 23 -6.71 -5.30 11.76
CA ILE A 23 -5.67 -6.27 12.07
C ILE A 23 -6.34 -7.62 12.43
N PRO A 24 -6.09 -8.72 11.69
CA PRO A 24 -6.73 -10.00 11.97
C PRO A 24 -6.37 -10.54 13.36
N THR A 25 -7.30 -11.28 13.96
CA THR A 25 -7.06 -11.91 15.27
C THR A 25 -5.87 -12.87 15.17
N GLY A 26 -4.96 -12.77 16.14
CA GLY A 26 -3.75 -13.59 16.21
C GLY A 26 -2.51 -12.97 15.57
N TYR A 27 -2.65 -11.86 14.83
CA TYR A 27 -1.51 -11.11 14.34
C TYR A 27 -0.96 -10.16 15.41
N ASP A 28 0.36 -10.03 15.47
CA ASP A 28 1.00 -8.94 16.20
C ASP A 28 0.76 -7.62 15.46
N PRO A 29 0.15 -6.60 16.10
CA PRO A 29 -0.21 -5.36 15.43
C PRO A 29 0.98 -4.59 14.86
N THR A 30 2.14 -4.66 15.50
CA THR A 30 3.37 -3.97 15.07
C THR A 30 3.93 -4.65 13.83
N LEU A 31 4.07 -5.99 13.87
CA LEU A 31 4.56 -6.77 12.74
C LEU A 31 3.60 -6.69 11.54
N TYR A 32 2.29 -6.65 11.79
CA TYR A 32 1.29 -6.47 10.72
C TYR A 32 1.56 -5.18 9.93
N ARG A 33 1.69 -4.04 10.63
CA ARG A 33 1.97 -2.73 10.00
C ARG A 33 3.28 -2.73 9.24
N ILE A 34 4.34 -3.29 9.84
CA ILE A 34 5.67 -3.38 9.22
C ILE A 34 5.59 -4.19 7.92
N ARG A 35 4.98 -5.38 7.97
CA ARG A 35 4.88 -6.28 6.80
C ARG A 35 3.99 -5.68 5.71
N HIS A 36 2.88 -5.06 6.07
CA HIS A 36 1.99 -4.41 5.11
C HIS A 36 2.69 -3.23 4.41
N SER A 37 3.43 -2.44 5.17
CA SER A 37 4.19 -1.30 4.64
C SER A 37 5.39 -1.75 3.79
N ALA A 38 6.02 -2.87 4.15
CA ALA A 38 7.05 -3.49 3.32
C ALA A 38 6.50 -4.00 1.98
N ALA A 39 5.26 -4.49 1.93
CA ALA A 39 4.59 -4.85 0.67
C ALA A 39 4.41 -3.63 -0.25
N HIS A 40 4.02 -2.47 0.29
CA HIS A 40 3.93 -1.22 -0.46
C HIS A 40 5.28 -0.76 -0.99
N MET A 41 6.33 -0.84 -0.17
CA MET A 41 7.70 -0.51 -0.59
C MET A 41 8.18 -1.45 -1.70
N LEU A 42 7.83 -2.73 -1.65
CA LEU A 42 8.13 -3.69 -2.72
C LEU A 42 7.41 -3.30 -4.02
N ALA A 43 6.11 -3.00 -3.96
CA ALA A 43 5.35 -2.60 -5.15
C ALA A 43 5.91 -1.33 -5.80
N GLN A 44 6.26 -0.33 -5.00
CA GLN A 44 6.95 0.85 -5.49
C GLN A 44 8.26 0.49 -6.20
N ALA A 45 9.13 -0.29 -5.55
CA ALA A 45 10.40 -0.71 -6.13
C ALA A 45 10.22 -1.51 -7.43
N VAL A 46 9.20 -2.38 -7.50
CA VAL A 46 8.89 -3.16 -8.71
C VAL A 46 8.44 -2.26 -9.85
N LEU A 47 7.59 -1.26 -9.61
CA LEU A 47 7.18 -0.32 -10.65
C LEU A 47 8.33 0.55 -11.16
N GLU A 48 9.28 0.92 -10.30
CA GLU A 48 10.50 1.60 -10.71
C GLU A 48 11.41 0.69 -11.56
N ARG A 49 11.55 -0.59 -11.18
CA ARG A 49 12.41 -1.56 -11.88
C ARG A 49 11.81 -2.05 -13.20
N PHE A 50 10.51 -2.24 -13.23
CA PHE A 50 9.74 -2.82 -14.33
C PHE A 50 8.57 -1.90 -14.72
N PRO A 51 8.86 -0.78 -15.43
CA PRO A 51 7.82 0.13 -15.86
C PRO A 51 6.74 -0.56 -16.70
N GLY A 52 5.47 -0.26 -16.42
CA GLY A 52 4.32 -0.87 -17.09
C GLY A 52 3.82 -2.17 -16.47
N THR A 53 4.43 -2.63 -15.37
CA THR A 53 3.91 -3.76 -14.56
C THR A 53 2.53 -3.42 -14.01
N ALA A 54 1.63 -4.40 -14.07
CA ALA A 54 0.35 -4.31 -13.39
C ALA A 54 0.44 -4.95 -12.00
N ILE A 55 -0.11 -4.27 -10.99
CA ILE A 55 -0.10 -4.69 -9.58
C ILE A 55 -1.49 -5.20 -9.18
N ALA A 56 -1.55 -6.29 -8.42
CA ALA A 56 -2.82 -6.87 -7.96
C ALA A 56 -3.02 -6.69 -6.44
N ILE A 57 -2.65 -7.68 -5.63
CA ILE A 57 -2.83 -7.67 -4.16
C ILE A 57 -1.49 -7.91 -3.48
N GLY A 58 -1.30 -7.35 -2.28
CA GLY A 58 -0.07 -7.51 -1.52
C GLY A 58 -0.27 -7.49 -0.01
N PRO A 59 -0.98 -8.48 0.55
CA PRO A 59 -1.29 -8.50 1.96
C PRO A 59 -0.08 -8.88 2.81
N PRO A 60 -0.04 -8.42 4.08
CA PRO A 60 0.79 -9.05 5.10
C PRO A 60 0.27 -10.47 5.39
N ILE A 61 1.18 -11.37 5.72
CA ILE A 61 0.89 -12.75 6.14
C ILE A 61 1.60 -13.06 7.47
N GLU A 62 1.29 -14.22 8.05
CA GLU A 62 1.75 -14.62 9.39
C GLU A 62 3.27 -14.51 9.58
N ASP A 63 4.05 -14.82 8.55
CA ASP A 63 5.52 -14.83 8.61
C ASP A 63 6.20 -13.83 7.65
N GLY A 64 5.44 -12.93 7.02
CA GLY A 64 6.00 -12.01 6.02
C GLY A 64 4.94 -11.22 5.26
N PHE A 65 5.18 -11.03 3.98
CA PHE A 65 4.25 -10.40 3.03
C PHE A 65 4.53 -10.96 1.64
N TYR A 66 3.59 -10.79 0.73
CA TYR A 66 3.80 -11.00 -0.71
C TYR A 66 3.18 -9.85 -1.49
N TYR A 67 3.44 -9.82 -2.80
CA TYR A 67 2.73 -8.94 -3.70
C TYR A 67 2.67 -9.59 -5.08
N ASP A 68 1.47 -9.63 -5.66
CA ASP A 68 1.20 -10.19 -6.98
C ASP A 68 1.43 -9.16 -8.09
N PHE A 69 2.28 -9.54 -9.05
CA PHE A 69 2.68 -8.69 -10.18
C PHE A 69 2.48 -9.41 -11.51
N ASP A 70 1.97 -8.68 -12.50
CA ASP A 70 2.01 -9.07 -13.90
C ASP A 70 3.21 -8.40 -14.57
N LEU A 71 4.33 -9.13 -14.56
CA LEU A 71 5.64 -8.65 -15.00
C LEU A 71 5.88 -8.94 -16.49
N PRO A 72 6.64 -8.08 -17.20
CA PRO A 72 6.99 -8.33 -18.61
C PRO A 72 7.92 -9.54 -18.79
N ARG A 73 8.60 -9.97 -17.72
CA ARG A 73 9.44 -11.17 -17.64
C ARG A 73 9.63 -11.57 -16.18
N SER A 74 10.03 -12.81 -15.94
CA SER A 74 10.45 -13.24 -14.60
C SER A 74 11.66 -12.41 -14.11
N PRO A 75 11.69 -12.03 -12.81
CA PRO A 75 12.86 -11.39 -12.20
C PRO A 75 14.09 -12.30 -12.25
N THR A 76 15.26 -11.71 -12.50
CA THR A 76 16.55 -12.38 -12.30
C THR A 76 17.04 -12.18 -10.87
N GLU A 77 18.10 -12.89 -10.47
CA GLU A 77 18.76 -12.64 -9.18
C GLU A 77 19.24 -11.19 -9.04
N GLU A 78 19.75 -10.59 -10.11
CA GLU A 78 20.17 -9.18 -10.12
C GLU A 78 18.98 -8.24 -9.86
N ASP A 79 17.81 -8.54 -10.42
CA ASP A 79 16.61 -7.75 -10.14
C ASP A 79 16.19 -7.89 -8.68
N LEU A 80 16.22 -9.09 -8.10
CA LEU A 80 15.88 -9.31 -6.69
C LEU A 80 16.83 -8.54 -5.77
N GLN A 81 18.14 -8.57 -6.04
CA GLN A 81 19.11 -7.79 -5.28
C GLN A 81 18.87 -6.28 -5.42
N TRP A 82 18.56 -5.81 -6.64
CA TRP A 82 18.20 -4.42 -6.85
C TRP A 82 16.95 -4.01 -6.06
N LEU A 83 15.90 -4.84 -6.07
CA LEU A 83 14.65 -4.59 -5.33
C LEU A 83 14.90 -4.49 -3.83
N ILE A 84 15.68 -5.41 -3.26
CA ILE A 84 16.05 -5.37 -1.83
C ILE A 84 16.79 -4.07 -1.50
N GLU A 85 17.81 -3.70 -2.28
CA GLU A 85 18.55 -2.47 -2.04
C GLU A 85 17.70 -1.22 -2.24
N ARG A 86 16.75 -1.24 -3.18
CA ARG A 86 15.81 -0.14 -3.36
C ARG A 86 14.87 0.01 -2.17
N MET A 87 14.31 -1.09 -1.67
CA MET A 87 13.50 -1.07 -0.45
C MET A 87 14.29 -0.57 0.77
N ARG A 88 15.55 -0.98 0.91
CA ARG A 88 16.46 -0.47 1.95
C ARG A 88 16.70 1.04 1.80
N ALA A 89 16.84 1.54 0.59
CA ALA A 89 16.94 2.98 0.33
C ALA A 89 15.65 3.70 0.71
N LEU A 90 14.47 3.19 0.33
CA LEU A 90 13.17 3.74 0.71
C LEU A 90 13.00 3.85 2.23
N SER A 91 13.48 2.86 3.00
CA SER A 91 13.49 2.95 4.46
C SER A 91 14.37 4.11 4.95
N ARG A 92 15.59 4.26 4.42
CA ARG A 92 16.50 5.36 4.80
C ARG A 92 15.99 6.75 4.40
N GLU A 93 15.13 6.83 3.39
CA GLU A 93 14.51 8.07 2.92
C GLU A 93 13.37 8.56 3.83
N ASP A 94 12.83 7.69 4.68
CA ASP A 94 11.83 8.01 5.73
C ASP A 94 10.58 8.73 5.20
N HIS A 95 9.98 8.20 4.13
CA HIS A 95 8.78 8.75 3.53
C HIS A 95 7.55 8.48 4.42
N PRO A 96 6.75 9.51 4.76
CA PRO A 96 5.52 9.31 5.52
C PRO A 96 4.46 8.55 4.70
N PHE A 97 3.67 7.73 5.38
CA PHE A 97 2.46 7.13 4.81
C PHE A 97 1.27 8.06 5.02
N HIS A 98 0.63 8.46 3.92
CA HIS A 98 -0.57 9.29 3.94
C HIS A 98 -1.77 8.49 3.46
N VAL A 99 -2.82 8.46 4.27
CA VAL A 99 -4.10 7.84 3.92
C VAL A 99 -5.14 8.90 3.60
N ARG A 100 -5.99 8.61 2.62
CA ARG A 100 -7.19 9.39 2.36
C ARG A 100 -8.31 8.53 1.80
N GLU A 101 -9.52 8.89 2.16
CA GLU A 101 -10.73 8.37 1.52
C GLU A 101 -10.84 8.93 0.10
N VAL A 102 -11.37 8.11 -0.82
CA VAL A 102 -11.56 8.49 -2.21
C VAL A 102 -12.94 8.05 -2.69
N THR A 103 -13.50 8.82 -3.60
CA THR A 103 -14.71 8.39 -4.31
C THR A 103 -14.38 7.24 -5.27
N PRO A 104 -15.37 6.41 -5.64
CA PRO A 104 -15.17 5.36 -6.65
C PRO A 104 -14.64 5.91 -7.99
N ARG A 105 -15.06 7.13 -8.36
CA ARG A 105 -14.60 7.81 -9.57
C ARG A 105 -13.11 8.19 -9.47
N GLU A 106 -12.68 8.71 -8.33
CA GLU A 106 -11.28 9.05 -8.09
C GLU A 106 -10.40 7.80 -8.04
N ALA A 107 -10.85 6.73 -7.37
CA ALA A 107 -10.13 5.46 -7.33
C ALA A 107 -9.87 4.92 -8.75
N ARG A 108 -10.90 4.87 -9.61
CA ARG A 108 -10.75 4.46 -11.01
C ARG A 108 -9.78 5.36 -11.79
N ALA A 109 -9.78 6.66 -11.51
CA ALA A 109 -8.88 7.60 -12.18
C ALA A 109 -7.42 7.40 -11.76
N ILE A 110 -7.17 7.12 -10.47
CA ILE A 110 -5.82 6.82 -9.94
C ILE A 110 -5.28 5.53 -10.57
N PHE A 111 -6.12 4.50 -10.67
CA PHE A 111 -5.74 3.16 -11.13
C PHE A 111 -6.11 2.88 -12.59
N THR A 112 -6.24 3.91 -13.43
CA THR A 112 -6.74 3.77 -14.81
C THR A 112 -5.92 2.80 -15.67
N ASP A 113 -4.61 2.71 -15.40
CA ASP A 113 -3.67 1.83 -16.11
C ASP A 113 -3.36 0.53 -15.34
N GLN A 114 -4.13 0.24 -14.28
CA GLN A 114 -3.91 -0.90 -13.38
C GLN A 114 -5.13 -1.84 -13.40
N PRO A 115 -5.21 -2.76 -14.38
CA PRO A 115 -6.43 -3.56 -14.63
C PRO A 115 -6.87 -4.40 -13.44
N TYR A 116 -5.93 -4.98 -12.69
CA TYR A 116 -6.25 -5.78 -11.50
C TYR A 116 -6.80 -4.92 -10.35
N LYS A 117 -6.27 -3.70 -10.15
CA LYS A 117 -6.83 -2.74 -9.18
C LYS A 117 -8.22 -2.26 -9.59
N LEU A 118 -8.47 -2.03 -10.87
CA LEU A 118 -9.82 -1.71 -11.37
C LEU A 118 -10.81 -2.84 -11.08
N ALA A 119 -10.42 -4.08 -11.34
CA ALA A 119 -11.26 -5.25 -11.03
C ALA A 119 -11.53 -5.37 -9.52
N LEU A 120 -10.53 -5.13 -8.69
CA LEU A 120 -10.67 -5.14 -7.23
C LEU A 120 -11.62 -4.02 -6.75
N ILE A 121 -11.52 -2.81 -7.31
CA ILE A 121 -12.47 -1.72 -7.03
C ILE A 121 -13.91 -2.12 -7.38
N GLU A 122 -14.14 -2.79 -8.52
CA GLU A 122 -15.48 -3.31 -8.83
C GLU A 122 -15.97 -4.32 -7.80
N GLY A 123 -15.10 -5.24 -7.39
CA GLY A 123 -15.44 -6.26 -6.41
C GLY A 123 -15.80 -5.66 -5.04
N LEU A 124 -15.04 -4.66 -4.59
CA LEU A 124 -15.33 -3.88 -3.37
C LEU A 124 -16.70 -3.19 -3.47
N LEU A 125 -16.96 -2.51 -4.59
CA LEU A 125 -18.21 -1.77 -4.83
C LEU A 125 -19.44 -2.68 -4.92
N GLN A 126 -19.24 -3.94 -5.28
CA GLN A 126 -20.29 -4.96 -5.31
C GLN A 126 -20.42 -5.70 -3.98
N GLY A 127 -19.59 -5.38 -2.97
CA GLY A 127 -19.54 -6.08 -1.69
C GLY A 127 -19.16 -7.56 -1.84
N GLN A 128 -18.42 -7.90 -2.90
CA GLN A 128 -18.04 -9.28 -3.22
C GLN A 128 -16.73 -9.68 -2.60
N VAL A 129 -15.78 -8.74 -2.50
CA VAL A 129 -14.44 -8.98 -1.97
C VAL A 129 -13.98 -7.83 -1.08
N ASP A 130 -13.01 -8.11 -0.21
CA ASP A 130 -12.25 -7.12 0.56
C ASP A 130 -11.06 -6.56 -0.25
N GLU A 131 -10.32 -5.62 0.31
CA GLU A 131 -9.14 -4.99 -0.31
C GLU A 131 -7.98 -5.95 -0.60
N ASN A 132 -8.01 -7.17 -0.05
CA ASN A 132 -7.05 -8.23 -0.31
C ASN A 132 -7.60 -9.27 -1.31
N GLY A 133 -8.80 -9.05 -1.86
CA GLY A 133 -9.45 -9.94 -2.82
C GLY A 133 -10.18 -11.13 -2.19
N ASN A 134 -10.32 -11.19 -0.86
CA ASN A 134 -11.04 -12.28 -0.20
C ASN A 134 -12.55 -12.07 -0.27
N PRO A 135 -13.37 -13.13 -0.46
CA PRO A 135 -14.82 -12.99 -0.52
C PRO A 135 -15.43 -12.35 0.74
N MET A 136 -16.32 -11.39 0.56
CA MET A 136 -17.11 -10.78 1.64
C MET A 136 -18.49 -11.45 1.78
N GLY A 137 -18.94 -11.61 3.02
CA GLY A 137 -20.14 -12.40 3.34
C GLY A 137 -21.44 -11.60 3.45
N ASP A 138 -21.38 -10.31 3.78
CA ASP A 138 -22.54 -9.50 4.15
C ASP A 138 -22.84 -8.33 3.19
N GLY A 139 -22.10 -8.20 2.08
CA GLY A 139 -22.40 -7.25 1.00
C GLY A 139 -22.24 -5.77 1.38
N ALA A 140 -21.64 -5.47 2.54
CA ALA A 140 -21.31 -4.11 2.90
C ALA A 140 -20.20 -3.59 1.99
N VAL A 141 -20.44 -2.44 1.34
CA VAL A 141 -19.43 -1.77 0.51
C VAL A 141 -18.52 -0.97 1.43
N PRO A 142 -17.21 -1.30 1.53
CA PRO A 142 -16.31 -0.56 2.39
C PRO A 142 -16.04 0.85 1.85
N VAL A 143 -15.63 1.74 2.74
CA VAL A 143 -15.04 3.03 2.34
C VAL A 143 -13.77 2.75 1.56
N ILE A 144 -13.64 3.36 0.38
CA ILE A 144 -12.44 3.21 -0.45
C ILE A 144 -11.39 4.19 0.05
N THR A 145 -10.24 3.67 0.45
CA THR A 145 -9.08 4.44 0.85
C THR A 145 -7.89 4.14 -0.05
N VAL A 146 -7.02 5.14 -0.18
CA VAL A 146 -5.70 4.95 -0.78
C VAL A 146 -4.63 5.37 0.21
N TYR A 147 -3.52 4.64 0.20
CA TYR A 147 -2.31 5.00 0.90
C TYR A 147 -1.27 5.49 -0.10
N GLN A 148 -0.58 6.56 0.24
CA GLN A 148 0.52 7.10 -0.53
C GLN A 148 1.78 7.12 0.34
N GLN A 149 2.89 6.63 -0.21
CA GLN A 149 4.23 6.89 0.29
C GLN A 149 5.12 7.32 -0.86
N ASP A 150 5.95 8.34 -0.64
CA ASP A 150 6.70 8.99 -1.71
C ASP A 150 5.76 9.38 -2.88
N HIS A 151 6.00 8.85 -4.07
CA HIS A 151 5.19 9.05 -5.26
C HIS A 151 4.27 7.85 -5.58
N PHE A 152 4.36 6.77 -4.81
CA PHE A 152 3.56 5.56 -5.01
C PHE A 152 2.23 5.65 -4.26
N VAL A 153 1.15 5.23 -4.94
CA VAL A 153 -0.20 5.20 -4.37
C VAL A 153 -0.77 3.79 -4.55
N ASP A 154 -1.34 3.24 -3.49
CA ASP A 154 -2.00 1.93 -3.52
C ASP A 154 -3.41 1.97 -2.94
N LEU A 155 -4.27 1.09 -3.45
CA LEU A 155 -5.60 0.82 -2.94
C LEU A 155 -5.45 -0.07 -1.70
N CYS A 156 -5.71 0.48 -0.53
CA CYS A 156 -5.44 -0.20 0.73
C CYS A 156 -6.26 0.43 1.85
N ARG A 157 -6.77 -0.40 2.77
CA ARG A 157 -7.43 0.03 4.01
C ARG A 157 -6.43 0.26 5.15
N GLY A 158 -5.26 -0.36 5.08
CA GLY A 158 -4.24 -0.34 6.10
C GLY A 158 -4.46 -1.41 7.18
N PRO A 159 -3.85 -1.25 8.37
CA PRO A 159 -3.04 -0.10 8.74
C PRO A 159 -1.58 -0.22 8.27
N HIS A 160 -0.86 0.90 8.31
CA HIS A 160 0.57 1.02 7.99
C HIS A 160 1.36 1.60 9.17
N VAL A 161 2.70 1.57 9.07
CA VAL A 161 3.59 2.36 9.95
C VAL A 161 3.48 3.86 9.61
N ALA A 162 3.98 4.76 10.46
CA ALA A 162 3.86 6.20 10.17
C ALA A 162 4.75 6.63 9.00
N SER A 163 5.92 6.02 8.86
CA SER A 163 6.86 6.29 7.76
C SER A 163 7.69 5.05 7.39
N THR A 164 8.25 5.03 6.18
CA THR A 164 9.11 3.94 5.72
C THR A 164 10.35 3.74 6.60
N GLY A 165 10.79 4.78 7.32
CA GLY A 165 11.94 4.72 8.23
C GLY A 165 11.73 3.93 9.51
N GLU A 166 10.48 3.56 9.84
CA GLU A 166 10.21 2.64 10.96
C GLU A 166 10.61 1.19 10.64
N ILE A 167 10.85 0.86 9.38
CA ILE A 167 11.27 -0.48 8.95
C ILE A 167 12.80 -0.52 8.93
N ASP A 168 13.42 -1.38 9.74
CA ASP A 168 14.88 -1.56 9.71
C ASP A 168 15.35 -2.07 8.34
N PRO A 169 16.22 -1.34 7.61
CA PRO A 169 16.76 -1.80 6.32
C PRO A 169 17.42 -3.19 6.40
N ALA A 170 18.07 -3.52 7.53
CA ALA A 170 18.74 -4.80 7.71
C ALA A 170 17.76 -5.97 7.86
N ALA A 171 16.50 -5.70 8.20
CA ALA A 171 15.44 -6.69 8.33
C ALA A 171 14.69 -6.99 7.01
N ILE A 172 15.01 -6.26 5.93
CA ILE A 172 14.37 -6.47 4.62
C ILE A 172 15.10 -7.57 3.86
N GLN A 173 14.33 -8.59 3.47
CA GLN A 173 14.74 -9.69 2.62
C GLN A 173 13.57 -10.17 1.75
N LEU A 174 13.84 -10.49 0.48
CA LEU A 174 12.90 -11.21 -0.39
C LEU A 174 13.31 -12.69 -0.43
N MET A 175 12.34 -13.59 -0.28
CA MET A 175 12.60 -15.02 -0.10
C MET A 175 12.54 -15.78 -1.42
N ASN A 176 11.38 -15.79 -2.08
CA ASN A 176 11.15 -16.54 -3.30
C ASN A 176 10.19 -15.78 -4.23
N VAL A 177 10.29 -16.06 -5.54
CA VAL A 177 9.25 -15.74 -6.53
C VAL A 177 8.46 -17.03 -6.76
N ALA A 178 7.14 -16.96 -6.59
CA ALA A 178 6.23 -18.10 -6.72
C ALA A 178 5.70 -18.23 -8.16
#